data_AF-A0A9D1JWR6-F1
#
_entry.id   AF-A0A9D1JWR6-F1
#
_cell.length_a   1.000
_cell.length_b   1.000
_cell.length_c   1.000
_cell.angle_alpha   90.00
_cell.angle_beta   90.00
_cell.angle_gamma   90.00
#
_symmetry.space_group_name_H-M   'P 1'
#
loop_
_entity.id
_entity.type
_entity.pdbx_description
1 polymer ?
#
loop_
_entity_poly.entity_id
_entity_poly.type
_entity_poly.pdbx_seq_one_letter_code
_entity_poly.pdbx_strand_id
1 'polypeptide(L)'
;MDINRSRAAPRSFLLDNTVSIYYSKYNMLDGIRLYSADETWRRILSELGAVVADVPNAAYLNFDELGITMPATPATIKTAVQNAVDSNLRLLHTIFGRNVRLPYIQAKIIIMLYKSGGLSGADLRTALGYSPNATTHAVDTAIYQLRKTFGRDFIINTNGVYKIGRI
;
A
#
# COMPACT_ATOMS: atom_id res chain seq x y z
N MET A 1 -16.52 -53.90 4.24
CA MET A 1 -15.52 -53.27 3.35
C MET A 1 -15.91 -51.82 3.23
N ASP A 2 -15.14 -50.90 3.81
CA ASP A 2 -15.04 -49.53 3.32
C ASP A 2 -13.76 -48.90 3.86
N ILE A 3 -12.91 -48.49 2.92
CA ILE A 3 -11.56 -47.97 3.12
C ILE A 3 -11.70 -46.47 3.22
N ASN A 4 -11.53 -45.89 4.41
CA ASN A 4 -11.53 -44.43 4.56
C ASN A 4 -10.13 -43.89 4.89
N ARG A 5 -9.75 -42.92 4.06
CA ARG A 5 -8.40 -42.38 3.87
C ARG A 5 -7.90 -41.68 5.13
N SER A 6 -6.69 -42.04 5.56
CA SER A 6 -5.89 -41.21 6.47
C SER A 6 -5.45 -39.94 5.74
N ARG A 7 -6.14 -38.82 5.99
CA ARG A 7 -5.61 -37.48 5.78
C ARG A 7 -5.20 -36.96 7.14
N ALA A 8 -3.89 -36.95 7.40
CA ALA A 8 -3.32 -36.26 8.54
C ALA A 8 -3.83 -34.80 8.53
N ALA A 9 -4.56 -34.42 9.58
CA ALA A 9 -4.97 -33.04 9.79
C ALA A 9 -3.74 -32.17 10.07
N PRO A 10 -3.64 -30.96 9.51
CA PRO A 10 -2.57 -30.03 9.86
C PRO A 10 -2.70 -29.62 11.33
N ARG A 11 -1.56 -29.57 12.02
CA ARG A 11 -1.40 -29.18 13.43
C ARG A 11 -2.16 -27.89 13.70
N SER A 12 -3.15 -27.99 14.58
CA SER A 12 -3.89 -26.85 15.12
C SER A 12 -2.93 -25.94 15.90
N PHE A 13 -2.86 -24.67 15.51
CA PHE A 13 -2.34 -23.62 16.38
C PHE A 13 -3.35 -23.42 17.51
N LEU A 14 -2.98 -23.77 18.73
CA LEU A 14 -3.74 -23.45 19.94
C LEU A 14 -3.62 -21.95 20.18
N LEU A 15 -4.64 -21.19 19.80
CA LEU A 15 -4.88 -19.85 20.32
C LEU A 15 -5.51 -20.02 21.71
N ASP A 16 -4.84 -19.49 22.73
CA ASP A 16 -5.25 -19.51 24.13
C ASP A 16 -6.67 -18.93 24.29
N ASN A 17 -7.53 -19.64 25.03
CA ASN A 17 -8.96 -19.36 25.26
C ASN A 17 -9.21 -18.08 26.08
N THR A 18 -8.17 -17.32 26.40
CA THR A 18 -8.25 -16.04 27.12
C THR A 18 -8.36 -14.82 26.20
N VAL A 19 -8.16 -14.99 24.89
CA VAL A 19 -8.34 -13.91 23.91
C VAL A 19 -9.81 -13.85 23.48
N SER A 20 -10.57 -12.99 24.14
CA SER A 20 -11.87 -12.55 23.62
C SER A 20 -11.62 -11.67 22.39
N ILE A 21 -11.68 -12.25 21.19
CA ILE A 21 -11.76 -11.46 19.95
C ILE A 21 -13.15 -10.82 19.96
N TYR A 22 -13.20 -9.54 20.34
CA TYR A 22 -14.40 -8.74 20.13
C TYR A 22 -14.67 -8.71 18.62
N TYR A 23 -15.70 -9.43 18.18
CA TYR A 23 -16.30 -9.24 16.86
C TYR A 23 -16.92 -7.84 16.81
N SER A 24 -16.07 -6.85 16.63
CA SER A 24 -16.48 -5.60 16.03
C SER A 24 -17.10 -5.94 14.68
N LYS A 25 -18.33 -5.49 14.42
CA LYS A 25 -19.00 -5.59 13.11
C LYS A 25 -18.18 -4.95 11.96
N TYR A 26 -17.07 -4.29 12.29
CA TYR A 26 -16.10 -3.67 11.41
C TYR A 26 -14.77 -4.41 11.53
N ASN A 27 -14.29 -4.98 10.43
CA ASN A 27 -12.95 -5.57 10.40
C ASN A 27 -11.88 -4.48 10.63
N MET A 28 -10.80 -4.83 11.32
CA MET A 28 -9.79 -3.88 11.80
C MET A 28 -9.13 -3.06 10.68
N LEU A 29 -8.91 -3.68 9.52
CA LEU A 29 -8.28 -3.10 8.34
C LEU A 29 -9.27 -2.98 7.17
N ASP A 30 -10.57 -2.90 7.46
CA ASP A 30 -11.60 -2.83 6.42
C ASP A 30 -11.37 -1.67 5.45
N GLY A 31 -11.48 -1.97 4.16
CA GLY A 31 -11.24 -1.02 3.07
C GLY A 31 -9.77 -0.66 2.82
N ILE A 32 -8.81 -1.15 3.62
CA ILE A 32 -7.38 -0.91 3.41
C ILE A 32 -6.83 -1.90 2.37
N ARG A 33 -6.14 -1.37 1.37
CA ARG A 33 -5.51 -2.14 0.29
C ARG A 33 -4.03 -2.32 0.56
N LEU A 34 -3.57 -3.54 0.76
CA LEU A 34 -2.19 -3.88 1.16
C LEU A 34 -1.49 -4.85 0.19
N TYR A 35 -0.19 -4.73 0.04
CA TYR A 35 0.65 -5.74 -0.60
C TYR A 35 1.62 -6.31 0.44
N SER A 36 1.86 -7.62 0.40
CA SER A 36 2.96 -8.26 1.13
C SER A 36 3.51 -9.43 0.31
N ALA A 37 4.84 -9.53 0.24
CA ALA A 37 5.55 -10.64 -0.38
C ALA A 37 5.40 -11.95 0.40
N ASP A 38 5.18 -11.88 1.71
CA ASP A 38 5.05 -13.04 2.60
C ASP A 38 3.60 -13.57 2.62
N GLU A 39 3.43 -14.85 2.29
CA GLU A 39 2.12 -15.50 2.26
C GLU A 39 1.43 -15.53 3.63
N THR A 40 2.19 -15.67 4.70
CA THR A 40 1.69 -15.67 6.07
C THR A 40 1.11 -14.32 6.41
N TRP A 41 1.83 -13.24 6.08
CA TRP A 41 1.33 -11.88 6.25
C TRP A 41 0.08 -11.63 5.40
N ARG A 42 0.03 -12.11 4.16
CA ARG A 42 -1.18 -11.97 3.33
C ARG A 42 -2.41 -12.61 3.97
N ARG A 43 -2.26 -13.79 4.58
CA ARG A 43 -3.37 -14.48 5.29
C ARG A 43 -3.81 -13.69 6.52
N ILE A 44 -2.86 -13.30 7.38
CA ILE A 44 -3.13 -12.52 8.59
C ILE A 44 -3.84 -11.20 8.24
N LEU A 45 -3.35 -10.45 7.25
CA LEU A 45 -3.93 -9.18 6.83
C LEU A 45 -5.35 -9.33 6.24
N SER A 46 -5.58 -10.41 5.48
CA SER A 46 -6.91 -10.72 4.95
C SER A 46 -7.89 -11.09 6.07
N GLU A 47 -7.46 -11.86 7.07
CA GLU A 47 -8.27 -12.18 8.26
C GLU A 47 -8.61 -10.93 9.08
N LEU A 48 -7.71 -9.95 9.10
CA LEU A 48 -7.93 -8.62 9.70
C LEU A 48 -8.82 -7.70 8.84
N GLY A 49 -9.25 -8.16 7.66
CA GLY A 49 -10.20 -7.52 6.75
C GLY A 49 -9.60 -6.59 5.70
N ALA A 50 -8.29 -6.62 5.47
CA ALA A 50 -7.67 -5.87 4.38
C ALA A 50 -7.92 -6.56 3.03
N VAL A 51 -7.92 -5.78 1.95
CA VAL A 51 -7.85 -6.30 0.58
C VAL A 51 -6.37 -6.44 0.23
N VAL A 52 -5.88 -7.68 0.09
CA VAL A 52 -4.45 -7.95 -0.07
C VAL A 52 -4.12 -8.40 -1.49
N ALA A 53 -3.09 -7.81 -2.09
CA ALA A 53 -2.54 -8.23 -3.37
C ALA A 53 -1.41 -9.27 -3.17
N ASP A 54 -1.39 -10.28 -4.03
CA ASP A 54 -0.36 -11.32 -4.12
C ASP A 54 0.88 -10.89 -4.91
N VAL A 55 0.70 -9.95 -5.85
CA VAL A 55 1.77 -9.30 -6.61
C VAL A 55 1.94 -7.83 -6.23
N PRO A 56 3.15 -7.25 -6.37
CA PRO A 56 3.39 -5.83 -6.12
C PRO A 56 2.35 -4.97 -6.85
N ASN A 57 1.60 -4.19 -6.10
CA ASN A 57 0.56 -3.33 -6.66
C ASN A 57 0.78 -1.88 -6.24
N ALA A 58 1.04 -1.05 -7.24
CA ALA A 58 1.21 0.41 -7.11
C ALA A 58 0.02 1.13 -6.47
N ALA A 59 -1.16 0.51 -6.44
CA ALA A 59 -2.39 1.04 -5.84
C ALA A 59 -2.57 0.65 -4.35
N TYR A 60 -1.66 -0.15 -3.80
CA TYR A 60 -1.79 -0.78 -2.48
C TYR A 60 -0.61 -0.33 -1.60
N LEU A 61 -0.84 -0.19 -0.29
CA LEU A 61 0.20 0.10 0.69
C LEU A 61 1.12 -1.11 0.83
N ASN A 62 2.43 -0.91 0.69
CA ASN A 62 3.40 -1.99 0.86
C ASN A 62 3.57 -2.27 2.36
N PHE A 63 3.08 -3.42 2.81
CA PHE A 63 3.14 -3.83 4.21
C PHE A 63 4.58 -4.18 4.63
N ASP A 64 5.38 -4.73 3.72
CA ASP A 64 6.74 -5.18 4.01
C ASP A 64 7.67 -4.00 4.35
N GLU A 65 7.38 -2.82 3.79
CA GLU A 65 8.07 -1.56 4.09
C GLU A 65 7.79 -1.02 5.50
N LEU A 66 6.77 -1.56 6.19
CA LEU A 66 6.45 -1.16 7.57
C LEU A 66 7.40 -1.79 8.58
N GLY A 67 8.25 -2.76 8.17
CA GLY A 67 9.26 -3.37 9.02
C GLY A 67 8.70 -4.16 10.21
N ILE A 68 7.46 -4.66 10.09
CA ILE A 68 6.80 -5.41 11.16
C ILE A 68 7.32 -6.85 11.16
N THR A 69 7.93 -7.25 12.26
CA THR A 69 8.43 -8.62 12.47
C THR A 69 7.47 -9.42 13.33
N MET A 70 7.49 -10.75 13.18
CA MET A 70 6.74 -11.65 14.05
C MET A 70 7.50 -11.90 15.37
N PRO A 71 6.80 -12.06 16.51
CA PRO A 71 5.34 -11.99 16.65
C PRO A 71 4.83 -10.54 16.71
N ALA A 72 3.72 -10.26 16.04
CA ALA A 72 3.06 -8.95 16.08
C ALA A 72 1.62 -9.08 16.57
N THR A 73 1.17 -8.15 17.41
CA THR A 73 -0.23 -8.10 17.84
C THR A 73 -1.09 -7.37 16.80
N PRO A 74 -2.40 -7.65 16.71
CA PRO A 74 -3.31 -6.88 15.86
C PRO A 74 -3.24 -5.37 16.12
N ALA A 75 -3.05 -4.93 17.37
CA ALA A 75 -2.89 -3.52 17.71
C ALA A 75 -1.62 -2.91 17.12
N THR A 76 -0.49 -3.64 17.15
CA THR A 76 0.77 -3.22 16.52
C THR A 76 0.59 -3.06 15.00
N ILE A 77 -0.06 -4.03 14.36
CA ILE A 77 -0.35 -4.02 12.92
C ILE A 77 -1.23 -2.81 12.58
N LYS A 78 -2.33 -2.61 13.31
CA LYS A 78 -3.24 -1.47 13.12
C LYS A 78 -2.52 -0.15 13.25
N THR A 79 -1.72 0.01 14.29
CA THR A 79 -1.01 1.26 14.58
C THR A 79 0.00 1.58 13.49
N ALA A 80 0.77 0.59 13.04
CA ALA A 80 1.75 0.78 11.98
C ALA A 80 1.09 1.13 10.63
N VAL A 81 0.02 0.43 10.26
CA VAL A 81 -0.75 0.71 9.03
C VAL A 81 -1.38 2.10 9.10
N GLN A 82 -2.01 2.45 10.23
CA GLN A 82 -2.63 3.77 10.42
C GLN A 82 -1.59 4.89 10.37
N ASN A 83 -0.44 4.72 11.03
CA ASN A 83 0.65 5.69 10.99
C ASN A 83 1.18 5.89 9.57
N ALA A 84 1.28 4.84 8.76
CA ALA A 84 1.68 4.95 7.36
C ALA A 84 0.65 5.73 6.53
N VAL A 85 -0.64 5.48 6.74
CA VAL A 85 -1.73 6.23 6.10
C VAL A 85 -1.71 7.69 6.53
N ASP A 86 -1.64 7.97 7.83
CA ASP A 86 -1.65 9.32 8.38
C ASP A 86 -0.41 10.14 7.96
N SER A 87 0.76 9.50 7.91
CA SER A 87 1.99 10.11 7.41
C SER A 87 1.84 10.53 5.95
N ASN A 88 1.25 9.69 5.11
CA ASN A 88 0.94 10.02 3.72
C ASN A 88 -0.04 11.20 3.63
N LEU A 89 -1.08 11.24 4.48
CA LEU A 89 -2.04 12.36 4.53
C LEU A 89 -1.36 13.67 4.95
N ARG A 90 -0.49 13.64 5.96
CA ARG A 90 0.29 14.81 6.40
C ARG A 90 1.22 15.31 5.30
N LEU A 91 1.91 14.41 4.60
CA LEU A 91 2.76 14.79 3.47
C LEU A 91 1.96 15.45 2.35
N LEU A 92 0.78 14.91 2.01
CA LEU A 92 -0.10 15.54 1.04
C LEU A 92 -0.54 16.93 1.52
N HIS A 93 -0.87 17.12 2.79
CA HIS A 93 -1.17 18.44 3.33
C HIS A 93 0.02 19.40 3.21
N THR A 94 1.24 18.94 3.55
CA THR A 94 2.47 19.75 3.42
C THR A 94 2.73 20.14 1.97
N ILE A 95 2.51 19.22 1.03
CA ILE A 95 2.68 19.47 -0.40
C ILE A 95 1.64 20.49 -0.84
N PHE A 96 0.35 20.20 -0.69
CA PHE A 96 -0.72 21.02 -1.28
C PHE A 96 -1.12 22.26 -0.46
N GLY A 97 -0.61 22.43 0.77
CA GLY A 97 -1.04 23.48 1.71
C GLY A 97 -2.49 23.35 2.20
N ARG A 98 -3.17 22.24 1.86
CA ARG A 98 -4.55 21.94 2.21
C ARG A 98 -4.78 20.44 2.22
N ASN A 99 -5.86 20.00 2.88
CA ASN A 99 -6.29 18.60 2.81
C ASN A 99 -6.78 18.27 1.39
N VAL A 100 -6.08 17.36 0.71
CA VAL A 100 -6.44 16.85 -0.62
C VAL A 100 -6.66 15.34 -0.54
N ARG A 101 -7.75 14.87 -1.14
CA ARG A 101 -7.98 13.44 -1.36
C ARG A 101 -7.63 13.09 -2.80
N LEU A 102 -6.63 12.25 -2.97
CA LEU A 102 -6.20 11.74 -4.27
C LEU A 102 -6.42 10.23 -4.35
N PRO A 103 -6.71 9.69 -5.55
CA PRO A 103 -6.53 8.27 -5.83
C PRO A 103 -5.14 7.79 -5.41
N TYR A 104 -5.04 6.57 -4.90
CA TYR A 104 -3.78 6.08 -4.30
C TYR A 104 -2.56 6.21 -5.21
N ILE A 105 -2.66 5.82 -6.49
CA ILE A 105 -1.54 5.94 -7.45
C ILE A 105 -1.09 7.40 -7.58
N GLN A 106 -2.03 8.34 -7.64
CA GLN A 106 -1.71 9.76 -7.72
C GLN A 106 -1.04 10.27 -6.43
N ALA A 107 -1.57 9.88 -5.26
CA ALA A 107 -0.96 10.18 -3.98
C ALA A 107 0.47 9.63 -3.86
N LYS A 108 0.67 8.37 -4.26
CA LYS A 108 1.96 7.68 -4.21
C LYS A 108 2.98 8.33 -5.13
N ILE A 109 2.61 8.69 -6.36
CA ILE A 109 3.47 9.45 -7.28
C ILE A 109 3.91 10.76 -6.62
N ILE A 110 2.97 11.55 -6.10
CA ILE A 110 3.29 12.84 -5.47
C ILE A 110 4.19 12.68 -4.24
N ILE A 111 3.87 11.75 -3.35
CA ILE A 111 4.69 11.48 -2.16
C ILE A 111 6.11 11.03 -2.55
N MET A 112 6.25 10.20 -3.58
CA MET A 112 7.56 9.74 -4.05
C MET A 112 8.38 10.87 -4.66
N LEU A 113 7.78 11.66 -5.56
CA LEU A 113 8.46 12.81 -6.17
C LEU A 113 8.86 13.85 -5.12
N TYR A 114 8.05 14.04 -4.08
CA TYR A 114 8.37 14.92 -2.96
C TYR A 114 9.54 14.40 -2.13
N LYS A 115 9.51 13.13 -1.72
CA LYS A 115 10.56 12.52 -0.89
C LYS A 115 11.91 12.45 -1.59
N SER A 116 11.94 12.20 -2.89
CA SER A 116 13.20 12.06 -3.64
C SER A 116 13.72 13.38 -4.25
N GLY A 117 12.90 14.44 -4.28
CA GLY A 117 13.21 15.66 -5.03
C GLY A 117 13.17 15.49 -6.56
N GLY A 118 12.71 14.33 -7.04
CA GLY A 118 12.56 13.95 -8.44
C GLY A 118 12.91 12.51 -8.74
N LEU A 119 12.28 11.92 -9.76
CA LEU A 119 12.54 10.54 -10.20
C LEU A 119 12.53 10.45 -11.71
N SER A 120 13.37 9.59 -12.28
CA SER A 120 13.21 9.21 -13.68
C SER A 120 11.91 8.43 -13.88
N GLY A 121 11.40 8.37 -15.12
CA GLY A 121 10.24 7.53 -15.42
C GLY A 121 10.47 6.05 -15.11
N ALA A 122 11.71 5.54 -15.19
CA ALA A 122 12.05 4.17 -14.82
C ALA A 122 11.99 3.98 -13.30
N ASP A 123 12.61 4.89 -12.54
CA ASP A 123 12.62 4.82 -11.06
C ASP A 123 11.22 4.99 -10.49
N LEU A 124 10.40 5.86 -11.07
CA LEU A 124 9.01 6.01 -10.68
C LEU A 124 8.23 4.71 -10.89
N ARG A 125 8.45 4.01 -12.02
CA ARG A 125 7.83 2.70 -12.28
C ARG A 125 8.29 1.64 -11.27
N THR A 126 9.59 1.56 -11.03
CA THR A 126 10.16 0.65 -10.03
C THR A 126 9.63 0.92 -8.63
N ALA A 127 9.57 2.18 -8.21
CA ALA A 127 9.02 2.55 -6.90
C ALA A 127 7.52 2.23 -6.78
N LEU A 128 6.79 2.29 -7.89
CA LEU A 128 5.40 1.84 -7.96
C LEU A 128 5.25 0.31 -8.00
N GLY A 129 6.34 -0.46 -8.08
CA GLY A 129 6.33 -1.94 -8.13
C GLY A 129 6.21 -2.52 -9.53
N TYR A 130 6.41 -1.70 -10.57
CA TYR A 130 6.46 -2.14 -11.96
C TYR A 130 7.89 -2.36 -12.44
N SER A 131 8.05 -3.17 -13.49
CA SER A 131 9.34 -3.26 -14.19
C SER A 131 9.73 -1.87 -14.75
N PRO A 132 11.02 -1.47 -14.66
CA PRO A 132 11.50 -0.17 -15.15
C PRO A 132 11.24 0.03 -16.66
N ASN A 133 11.11 -1.06 -17.41
CA ASN A 133 10.85 -1.06 -18.85
C ASN A 133 9.36 -1.22 -19.19
N ALA A 134 8.48 -1.40 -18.19
CA ALA A 134 7.05 -1.59 -18.45
C ALA A 134 6.43 -0.29 -18.98
N THR A 135 5.81 -0.36 -20.16
CA THR A 135 4.89 0.68 -20.62
C THR A 135 3.65 0.66 -19.75
N THR A 136 3.55 1.63 -18.84
CA THR A 136 2.45 1.69 -17.86
C THR A 136 1.56 2.87 -18.15
N HIS A 137 0.55 2.65 -19.01
CA HIS A 137 -0.50 3.64 -19.27
C HIS A 137 -1.15 4.17 -17.98
N ALA A 138 -1.17 3.38 -16.91
CA ALA A 138 -1.66 3.81 -15.60
C ALA A 138 -0.84 4.96 -14.99
N VAL A 139 0.49 4.93 -15.11
CA VAL A 139 1.38 5.98 -14.56
C VAL A 139 1.24 7.26 -15.37
N ASP A 140 1.30 7.15 -16.71
CA ASP A 140 1.14 8.30 -17.60
C ASP A 140 -0.25 8.95 -17.45
N THR A 141 -1.30 8.13 -17.35
CA THR A 141 -2.66 8.61 -17.10
C THR A 141 -2.76 9.30 -15.75
N ALA A 142 -2.16 8.75 -14.70
CA ALA A 142 -2.17 9.37 -13.37
C ALA A 142 -1.46 10.74 -13.38
N ILE A 143 -0.29 10.85 -14.03
CA ILE A 143 0.44 12.12 -14.18
C ILE A 143 -0.38 13.12 -15.02
N TYR A 144 -1.00 12.66 -16.10
CA TYR A 144 -1.87 13.49 -16.92
C TYR A 144 -3.05 14.06 -16.12
N GLN A 145 -3.74 13.24 -15.31
CA GLN A 145 -4.85 13.69 -14.47
C GLN A 145 -4.40 14.66 -13.38
N LEU A 146 -3.22 14.45 -12.81
CA LEU A 146 -2.62 15.39 -11.84
C LEU A 146 -2.35 16.76 -12.49
N ARG A 147 -1.74 16.78 -13.68
CA ARG A 147 -1.52 18.01 -14.46
C ARG A 147 -2.82 18.70 -14.87
N LYS A 148 -3.84 17.92 -15.22
CA LYS A 148 -5.17 18.45 -15.56
C LYS A 148 -5.84 19.11 -14.35
N THR A 149 -5.68 18.54 -13.16
CA THR A 149 -6.37 18.99 -11.94
C THR A 149 -5.66 20.16 -11.26
N PHE A 150 -4.33 20.13 -11.20
CA PHE A 150 -3.53 21.10 -10.43
C PHE A 150 -2.70 22.06 -11.31
N GLY A 151 -2.82 21.95 -12.63
CA GLY A 151 -2.08 22.77 -13.59
C GLY A 151 -0.93 22.02 -14.25
N ARG A 152 -0.63 22.40 -15.49
CA ARG A 152 0.38 21.73 -16.33
C ARG A 152 1.76 21.69 -15.68
N ASP A 153 2.09 22.73 -14.92
CA ASP A 153 3.39 22.92 -14.28
C ASP A 153 3.49 22.26 -12.90
N PHE A 154 2.42 21.62 -12.43
CA PHE A 154 2.41 20.95 -11.14
C PHE A 154 3.36 19.74 -11.09
N ILE A 155 3.44 18.97 -12.18
CA ILE A 155 4.46 17.94 -12.37
C ILE A 155 5.27 18.30 -13.62
N ILE A 156 6.52 18.68 -13.42
CA ILE A 156 7.43 19.05 -14.51
C ILE A 156 8.24 17.81 -14.89
N ASN A 157 8.41 17.57 -16.19
CA ASN A 157 9.35 16.57 -16.70
C ASN A 157 10.48 17.32 -17.41
N THR A 158 11.70 17.19 -16.89
CA THR A 158 12.91 17.74 -17.50
C THR A 158 13.87 16.60 -17.78
N ASN A 159 14.18 16.36 -19.07
CA ASN A 159 15.08 15.30 -19.51
C ASN A 159 14.74 13.90 -18.97
N GLY A 160 13.44 13.58 -18.86
CA GLY A 160 12.98 12.27 -18.36
C GLY A 160 12.88 12.16 -16.84
N VAL A 161 13.22 13.23 -16.10
CA VAL A 161 13.09 13.32 -14.64
C VAL A 161 11.85 14.12 -14.29
N TYR A 162 10.91 13.47 -13.59
CA TYR A 162 9.71 14.07 -13.05
C TYR A 162 10.00 14.73 -11.71
N LYS A 163 9.45 15.94 -11.47
CA LYS A 163 9.54 16.69 -10.22
C LYS A 163 8.22 17.38 -9.91
N ILE A 164 7.96 17.65 -8.63
CA ILE A 164 6.88 18.57 -8.23
C ILE A 164 7.34 19.99 -8.54
N GLY A 165 6.53 20.71 -9.30
CA GLY A 165 6.75 22.12 -9.64
C GLY A 165 6.18 23.06 -8.58
N ARG A 166 5.73 24.24 -9.00
CA ARG A 166 5.03 25.19 -8.12
C ARG A 166 3.56 24.78 -7.95
N ILE A 167 3.04 25.03 -6.75
CA ILE A 167 1.62 24.95 -6.38
C ILE A 167 1.10 26.36 -6.18
#